data_AF-A0A4S0UJ63-F1
#
_entry.id   AF-A0A4S0UJ63-F1
#
_cell.length_a   1.000
_cell.length_b   1.000
_cell.length_c   1.000
_cell.angle_alpha   90.00
_cell.angle_beta   90.00
_cell.angle_gamma   90.00
#
_symmetry.space_group_name_H-M   'P 1'
#
loop_
_entity.id
_entity.type
_entity.pdbx_description
1 polymer ?
#
loop_
_entity_poly.entity_id
_entity_poly.type
_entity_poly.pdbx_seq_one_letter_code
_entity_poly.pdbx_strand_id
1 'polypeptide(L)'
;LALLLDKPFRGRKVVQALVFLPWAVPSFLSGLTWAWLFNPIVGPLPHWLFALGLKAEPTNVLSDPSTAMWGPIIANVWFGIPFFAITLLAALKSIPS
;
A
#
# COMPACT_ATOMS: atom_id res chain seq x y z
N LEU A 1 -12.58 3.58 2.93
CA LEU A 1 -11.82 4.76 2.43
C LEU A 1 -12.74 5.81 1.82
N ALA A 2 -13.49 5.50 0.76
CA ALA A 2 -14.38 6.46 0.10
C ALA A 2 -15.39 7.14 1.04
N LEU A 3 -16.11 6.38 1.88
CA LEU A 3 -17.07 6.93 2.87
C LEU A 3 -16.42 7.85 3.92
N LEU A 4 -15.18 7.55 4.33
CA LEU A 4 -14.43 8.41 5.26
C LEU A 4 -13.94 9.67 4.56
N LEU A 5 -13.52 9.55 3.30
CA LEU A 5 -13.09 10.66 2.45
C LEU A 5 -14.25 11.53 1.97
N ASP A 6 -15.49 11.10 2.09
CA ASP A 6 -16.67 11.90 1.75
C ASP A 6 -16.99 12.91 2.86
N LYS A 7 -16.93 12.46 4.13
CA LYS A 7 -17.16 13.32 5.31
C LYS A 7 -16.03 14.36 5.49
N PRO A 8 -16.34 15.59 5.93
CA PRO A 8 -15.32 16.57 6.30
C PRO A 8 -14.67 16.17 7.64
N PHE A 9 -13.34 16.01 7.66
CA PHE A 9 -12.55 15.78 8.87
C PHE A 9 -11.20 16.51 8.82
N ARG A 10 -10.64 16.84 9.99
CA ARG A 10 -9.33 17.52 10.10
C ARG A 10 -8.23 16.59 9.56
N GLY A 11 -7.44 17.06 8.59
CA GLY A 11 -6.39 16.27 7.94
C GLY A 11 -6.80 15.55 6.64
N ARG A 12 -8.04 15.70 6.17
CA ARG A 12 -8.55 15.07 4.94
C ARG A 12 -7.63 15.24 3.72
N LYS A 13 -7.09 16.44 3.50
CA LYS A 13 -6.18 16.72 2.36
C LYS A 13 -4.89 15.90 2.42
N VAL A 14 -4.33 15.69 3.61
CA VAL A 14 -3.13 14.88 3.81
C VAL A 14 -3.42 13.41 3.52
N VAL A 15 -4.54 12.89 4.06
CA VAL A 15 -4.94 11.50 3.81
C VAL A 15 -5.22 11.28 2.31
N GLN A 16 -5.87 12.22 1.63
CA GLN A 16 -6.04 12.14 0.17
C GLN A 16 -4.69 12.10 -0.54
N ALA A 17 -3.76 13.00 -0.20
CA ALA A 17 -2.43 13.01 -0.82
C ALA A 17 -1.69 11.66 -0.64
N LEU A 18 -1.73 11.07 0.56
CA LEU A 18 -1.12 9.76 0.84
C LEU A 18 -1.78 8.62 0.05
N VAL A 19 -3.10 8.64 -0.06
CA VAL A 19 -3.87 7.64 -0.82
C VAL A 19 -3.59 7.76 -2.32
N PHE A 20 -3.28 8.95 -2.83
CA PHE A 20 -2.95 9.19 -4.24
C PHE A 20 -1.47 9.01 -4.60
N LEU A 21 -0.61 8.92 -3.59
CA LEU A 21 0.83 8.76 -3.75
C LEU A 21 1.24 7.60 -4.68
N PRO A 22 0.62 6.40 -4.62
CA PRO A 22 1.00 5.28 -5.49
C PRO A 22 0.85 5.58 -6.99
N TRP A 23 -0.13 6.42 -7.36
CA TRP A 23 -0.40 6.78 -8.75
C TRP A 23 0.47 7.93 -9.27
N ALA A 24 1.11 8.70 -8.39
CA ALA A 24 2.05 9.73 -8.79
C ALA A 24 3.40 9.14 -9.25
N VAL A 25 3.67 7.89 -8.88
CA VAL A 25 4.95 7.20 -9.12
C VAL A 25 4.80 6.20 -10.27
N PRO A 26 5.76 6.12 -11.21
CA PRO A 26 5.74 5.10 -12.26
C PRO A 26 5.66 3.68 -11.68
N SER A 27 4.91 2.79 -12.34
CA SER A 27 4.71 1.40 -11.88
C SER A 27 6.01 0.63 -11.71
N PHE A 28 6.98 0.83 -12.62
CA PHE A 28 8.32 0.24 -12.51
C PHE A 28 9.04 0.67 -11.24
N LEU A 29 9.02 1.97 -10.92
CA LEU A 29 9.67 2.51 -9.73
C LEU A 29 8.97 2.03 -8.44
N SER A 30 7.64 1.87 -8.49
CA SER A 30 6.89 1.22 -7.41
C SER A 30 7.34 -0.22 -7.18
N GLY A 31 7.50 -1.00 -8.25
CA GLY A 31 8.03 -2.37 -8.18
C GLY A 31 9.42 -2.42 -7.56
N LEU A 32 10.32 -1.53 -7.98
CA LEU A 32 11.67 -1.42 -7.42
C LEU A 32 11.65 -1.03 -5.94
N THR A 33 10.74 -0.12 -5.55
CA THR A 33 10.56 0.29 -4.15
C THR A 33 10.13 -0.88 -3.29
N TRP A 34 9.16 -1.68 -3.74
CA TRP A 34 8.73 -2.89 -3.02
C TRP A 34 9.82 -3.95 -2.97
N ALA A 35 10.57 -4.16 -4.06
CA ALA A 35 11.71 -5.07 -4.07
C ALA A 35 12.80 -4.66 -3.05
N TRP A 36 13.07 -3.35 -2.96
CA TRP A 36 13.98 -2.80 -1.93
C TRP A 36 13.42 -2.97 -0.52
N LEU A 37 12.12 -2.71 -0.30
CA LEU A 37 11.47 -2.85 1.01
C LEU A 37 11.57 -4.28 1.56
N PHE A 38 11.43 -5.29 0.69
CA PHE A 38 11.54 -6.70 1.05
C PHE A 38 12.99 -7.21 1.16
N ASN A 39 13.98 -6.39 0.82
CA ASN A 39 15.38 -6.79 0.88
C ASN A 39 15.78 -7.11 2.34
N PRO A 40 16.35 -8.29 2.63
CA PRO A 40 16.68 -8.70 4.00
C PRO A 40 17.92 -8.02 4.57
N ILE A 41 18.74 -7.36 3.74
CA ILE A 41 19.99 -6.71 4.17
C ILE A 41 19.74 -5.21 4.40
N VAL A 42 19.15 -4.53 3.41
CA VAL A 42 18.99 -3.07 3.42
C VAL A 42 17.53 -2.62 3.59
N GLY A 43 16.58 -3.53 3.47
CA GLY A 43 15.15 -3.23 3.51
C GLY A 43 14.58 -3.28 4.93
N PRO A 44 13.65 -2.39 5.28
CA PRO A 44 13.08 -2.33 6.62
C PRO A 44 12.07 -3.44 6.92
N LEU A 45 11.34 -3.97 5.93
CA LEU A 45 10.20 -4.87 6.20
C LEU A 45 10.60 -6.18 6.89
N PRO A 46 11.64 -6.92 6.45
CA PRO A 46 12.03 -8.15 7.13
C PRO A 46 12.43 -7.93 8.59
N HIS A 47 13.13 -6.83 8.86
CA HIS A 47 13.56 -6.44 10.20
C HIS A 47 12.38 -6.05 11.10
N TRP A 48 11.39 -5.32 10.57
CA TRP A 48 10.18 -4.99 11.33
C TRP A 48 9.33 -6.22 11.62
N LEU A 49 9.18 -7.13 10.66
CA LEU A 49 8.47 -8.40 10.88
C LEU A 49 9.15 -9.24 11.97
N PHE A 50 10.48 -9.28 11.97
CA PHE A 50 11.25 -9.94 13.03
C PHE A 50 11.08 -9.23 14.38
N ALA A 51 11.22 -7.90 14.43
CA ALA A 51 11.08 -7.12 15.67
C ALA A 51 9.68 -7.21 16.30
N LEU A 52 8.64 -7.39 15.48
CA LEU A 52 7.27 -7.61 15.93
C LEU A 52 6.98 -9.07 16.33
N GLY A 53 7.96 -9.97 16.22
CA GLY A 53 7.82 -11.40 16.53
C GLY A 53 7.02 -12.20 15.49
N LEU A 54 6.77 -11.61 14.31
CA LEU A 54 6.01 -12.26 13.22
C LEU A 54 6.87 -13.20 12.37
N LYS A 55 8.20 -13.08 12.47
CA LYS A 55 9.18 -13.99 11.85
C LYS A 55 10.27 -14.37 12.85
N ALA A 56 10.79 -15.58 12.71
CA ALA A 56 11.94 -16.05 13.50
C ALA A 56 13.26 -15.39 13.05
N GLU A 57 13.35 -14.95 11.79
CA GLU A 57 14.54 -14.31 11.22
C GLU A 57 14.13 -13.24 10.19
N PRO A 58 14.93 -12.18 9.97
CA PRO A 58 14.66 -11.11 9.00
C PRO A 58 14.93 -11.56 7.55
N THR A 59 14.32 -12.66 7.12
CA THR A 59 14.46 -13.21 5.77
C THR A 59 13.57 -12.49 4.76
N ASN A 60 13.99 -12.51 3.49
CA ASN A 60 13.19 -11.99 2.39
C ASN A 60 11.87 -12.78 2.29
N VAL A 61 10.74 -12.07 2.37
CA VAL A 61 9.40 -12.65 2.22
C VAL A 61 9.23 -13.35 0.86
N LEU A 62 9.92 -12.86 -0.17
CA LEU A 62 9.86 -13.40 -1.52
C LEU A 62 10.64 -14.72 -1.69
N SER A 63 11.47 -15.11 -0.72
CA SER A 63 12.31 -16.31 -0.81
C SER A 63 11.61 -17.59 -0.34
N ASP A 64 10.55 -17.48 0.46
CA ASP A 64 9.77 -18.62 0.93
C ASP A 64 8.52 -18.80 0.06
N PRO A 65 8.36 -19.90 -0.69
CA PRO A 65 7.20 -20.16 -1.55
C PRO A 65 5.85 -20.05 -0.82
N SER A 66 5.80 -20.34 0.48
CA SER A 66 4.59 -20.24 1.29
C SER A 66 4.17 -18.79 1.55
N THR A 67 5.12 -17.85 1.57
CA THR A 67 4.87 -16.43 1.86
C THR A 67 5.10 -15.48 0.68
N ALA A 68 5.76 -15.95 -0.38
CA ALA A 68 6.20 -15.13 -1.50
C ALA A 68 5.06 -14.41 -2.21
N MET A 69 3.87 -15.00 -2.25
CA MET A 69 2.70 -14.40 -2.92
C MET A 69 2.19 -13.15 -2.19
N TRP A 70 2.39 -13.04 -0.87
CA TRP A 70 1.91 -11.89 -0.10
C TRP A 70 2.60 -10.59 -0.51
N GLY A 71 3.88 -10.64 -0.88
CA GLY A 71 4.63 -9.45 -1.30
C GLY A 71 3.99 -8.74 -2.51
N PRO A 72 3.85 -9.43 -3.66
CA PRO A 72 3.18 -8.90 -4.84
C PRO A 72 1.71 -8.51 -4.57
N ILE A 73 0.97 -9.29 -3.77
CA ILE A 73 -0.42 -8.94 -3.41
C ILE A 73 -0.49 -7.59 -2.70
N ILE A 74 0.33 -7.38 -1.66
CA ILE A 74 0.33 -6.13 -0.89
C ILE A 74 0.75 -4.96 -1.80
N ALA A 75 1.78 -5.14 -2.62
CA ALA A 75 2.23 -4.12 -3.56
C ALA A 75 1.13 -3.74 -4.56
N ASN A 76 0.41 -4.73 -5.09
CA ASN A 76 -0.68 -4.53 -6.04
C ASN A 76 -1.90 -3.85 -5.39
N VAL A 77 -2.26 -4.25 -4.16
CA VAL A 77 -3.33 -3.60 -3.40
C VAL A 77 -2.98 -2.14 -3.11
N TRP A 78 -1.74 -1.86 -2.68
CA TRP A 78 -1.27 -0.50 -2.44
C TRP A 78 -1.35 0.36 -3.70
N PHE A 79 -0.98 -0.19 -4.86
CA PHE A 79 -1.11 0.50 -6.15
C PHE A 79 -2.56 0.67 -6.63
N GLY A 80 -3.45 -0.27 -6.32
CA GLY A 80 -4.85 -0.28 -6.78
C GLY A 80 -5.80 0.59 -5.94
N ILE A 81 -5.51 0.80 -4.66
CA ILE A 81 -6.34 1.63 -3.74
C ILE A 81 -6.75 3.00 -4.33
N PRO A 82 -5.85 3.81 -4.93
CA PRO A 82 -6.21 5.12 -5.47
C PRO A 82 -7.33 5.05 -6.53
N PHE A 83 -7.25 4.09 -7.45
CA PHE A 83 -8.24 3.91 -8.52
C PHE A 83 -9.63 3.66 -7.95
N PHE A 84 -9.76 2.64 -7.07
CA PHE A 84 -11.04 2.31 -6.45
C PHE A 84 -11.57 3.45 -5.58
N ALA A 85 -10.68 4.17 -4.87
CA ALA A 85 -11.07 5.31 -4.06
C ALA A 85 -11.68 6.44 -4.91
N ILE A 86 -11.11 6.78 -6.07
CA ILE A 86 -11.66 7.81 -6.98
C ILE A 86 -13.00 7.36 -7.54
N THR A 87 -13.07 6.15 -8.08
CA THR A 87 -14.28 5.64 -8.72
C THR A 87 -15.45 5.60 -7.74
N LEU A 88 -15.22 5.12 -6.52
CA LEU A 88 -16.24 5.10 -5.48
C LEU A 88 -16.61 6.50 -4.99
N LEU A 89 -15.64 7.42 -4.85
CA LEU A 89 -15.92 8.80 -4.46
C LEU A 89 -16.71 9.55 -5.54
N ALA A 90 -16.41 9.32 -6.82
CA ALA A 90 -17.14 9.89 -7.94
C ALA A 90 -18.58 9.36 -8.00
N ALA A 91 -18.76 8.04 -7.81
CA ALA A 91 -20.07 7.42 -7.74
C ALA A 91 -20.91 8.00 -6.58
N LEU A 92 -20.33 8.12 -5.38
CA LEU A 92 -21.00 8.73 -4.23
C LEU A 92 -21.44 10.18 -4.52
N LYS A 93 -20.60 10.97 -5.19
CA LYS A 93 -20.92 12.36 -5.57
C LYS A 93 -21.96 12.50 -6.69
N SER A 94 -22.18 11.45 -7.48
CA SER A 94 -23.20 11.46 -8.55
C SER A 94 -24.63 11.25 -8.05
N ILE A 95 -24.80 10.77 -6.81
CA ILE A 95 -26.11 10.61 -6.19
C ILE A 95 -26.60 12.01 -5.78
N PRO A 96 -27.68 12.54 -6.38
CA PRO A 96 -28.22 13.84 -6.00
C PRO A 96 -28.75 13.78 -4.57
N SER A 97 -28.37 14.75 -3.75
CA SER A 97 -28.95 14.99 -2.41
C SER A 97 -30.27 15.74 -2.50
#